data_AF-A0AAW1SYD4-F1
#
_entry.id   AF-A0AAW1SYD4-F1
#
_cell.length_a   1.000
_cell.length_b   1.000
_cell.length_c   1.000
_cell.angle_alpha   90.00
_cell.angle_beta   90.00
_cell.angle_gamma   90.00
#
_symmetry.space_group_name_H-M   'P 1'
#
loop_
_entity.id
_entity.type
_entity.pdbx_description
1 polymer ?
#
loop_
_entity_poly.entity_id
_entity_poly.type
_entity_poly.pdbx_seq_one_letter_code
_entity_poly.pdbx_strand_id
1 'polypeptide(L)'
;MFSFADLNQYVAFTATGGASSGMAINGNTARLEIAGLSLAQQTATITKIDESSEGSLIVAGFELDLGGRFLPMPAAASPLGRRMELLGDSLSIGFGVIGINGECTLTSCSGGPCLISDARLSYPALVAEDLNAGLHLTGWSAAGLTNGRAANYAQLYGQPMQTYIAQDPNVDQFYLRGDGTNASSVYNFSSYQPQVIVNAIGINDFHDSPPPPPMATWVAEYTRFTLDALNPSATIVMLQLSSSFVTAYDPTSSDPPQTSSLLDPNQYQRYQAYMQAAYATMQSLGVPKLSYFVLPESVGDFPRGCIGHPNPQGNRAAADALTPFIRQLIGW
;
A
#
# COMPACT_ATOMS: atom_id res chain seq x y z
N MET A 1 2.89 2.21 20.21
CA MET A 1 4.22 2.74 19.82
C MET A 1 5.06 1.55 19.43
N PHE A 2 5.21 1.30 18.13
CA PHE A 2 6.09 0.25 17.62
C PHE A 2 7.35 0.92 17.13
N SER A 3 8.49 0.46 17.63
CA SER A 3 9.83 0.93 17.25
C SER A 3 10.53 -0.26 16.66
N PHE A 4 10.64 -0.31 15.33
CA PHE A 4 11.50 -1.27 14.65
C PHE A 4 12.86 -0.60 14.46
N ALA A 5 13.85 -1.07 15.24
CA ALA A 5 15.20 -0.51 15.28
C ALA A 5 16.16 -1.18 14.28
N ASP A 6 15.67 -2.05 13.40
CA ASP A 6 16.49 -2.74 12.41
C ASP A 6 15.94 -2.45 11.00
N LEU A 7 16.48 -1.40 10.36
CA LEU A 7 16.20 -0.97 8.98
C LEU A 7 16.67 -2.03 7.96
N ASN A 8 16.01 -3.18 7.93
CA ASN A 8 16.30 -4.21 6.95
C ASN A 8 15.43 -3.98 5.73
N GLN A 9 16.08 -3.90 4.59
CA GLN A 9 15.41 -3.79 3.30
C GLN A 9 15.09 -5.18 2.80
N TYR A 10 13.87 -5.42 2.36
CA TYR A 10 13.46 -6.72 1.84
C TYR A 10 13.17 -6.66 0.34
N VAL A 11 13.81 -7.59 -0.38
CA VAL A 11 13.61 -7.73 -1.83
C VAL A 11 13.15 -9.14 -2.16
N ALA A 12 12.28 -9.23 -3.16
CA ALA A 12 11.95 -10.49 -3.81
C ALA A 12 12.51 -10.50 -5.22
N PHE A 13 13.07 -11.65 -5.60
CA PHE A 13 13.52 -11.93 -6.95
C PHE A 13 12.52 -12.84 -7.66
N THR A 14 12.32 -12.63 -8.96
CA THR A 14 11.62 -13.57 -9.85
C THR A 14 12.34 -13.67 -11.20
N ALA A 15 12.42 -14.87 -11.77
CA ALA A 15 12.98 -15.11 -13.10
C ALA A 15 12.08 -16.06 -13.92
N THR A 16 12.15 -15.98 -15.25
CA THR A 16 11.38 -16.84 -16.14
C THR A 16 11.73 -18.32 -15.92
N GLY A 17 10.82 -19.11 -15.34
CA GLY A 17 11.05 -20.53 -15.03
C GLY A 17 11.90 -20.80 -13.79
N GLY A 18 12.20 -19.78 -12.97
CA GLY A 18 12.90 -19.92 -11.69
C GLY A 18 12.00 -19.69 -10.48
N ALA A 19 12.41 -20.19 -9.32
CA ALA A 19 11.74 -19.94 -8.05
C ALA A 19 11.90 -18.47 -7.61
N SER A 20 10.91 -17.93 -6.91
CA SER A 20 11.04 -16.64 -6.22
C SER A 20 11.75 -16.83 -4.89
N SER A 21 12.74 -16.01 -4.59
CA SER A 21 13.37 -15.93 -3.26
C SER A 21 13.25 -14.52 -2.72
N GLY A 22 12.79 -14.41 -1.46
CA GLY A 22 12.87 -13.19 -0.67
C GLY A 22 14.19 -13.15 0.10
N MET A 23 14.80 -11.99 0.23
CA MET A 23 16.03 -11.80 1.01
C MET A 23 15.99 -10.50 1.81
N ALA A 24 16.46 -10.58 3.05
CA ALA A 24 16.77 -9.42 3.88
C ALA A 24 18.16 -8.87 3.51
N ILE A 25 18.24 -7.57 3.26
CA ILE A 25 19.49 -6.84 3.05
C ILE A 25 19.82 -6.13 4.36
N ASN A 26 20.78 -6.68 5.10
CA ASN A 26 21.24 -6.14 6.38
C ASN A 26 22.53 -5.31 6.14
N GLY A 27 22.52 -4.02 6.47
CA GLY A 27 23.68 -3.11 6.32
C GLY A 27 23.74 -2.34 5.00
N ASN A 28 24.84 -1.60 4.75
CA ASN A 28 24.89 -0.56 3.71
C ASN A 28 25.01 -1.08 2.26
N THR A 29 25.45 -2.31 2.02
CA THR A 29 25.58 -2.89 0.66
C THR A 29 25.61 -4.41 0.72
N ALA A 30 24.81 -5.07 -0.12
CA ALA A 30 24.85 -6.52 -0.34
C ALA A 30 24.93 -6.84 -1.83
N ARG A 31 25.55 -7.97 -2.18
CA ARG A 31 25.52 -8.55 -3.52
C ARG A 31 24.65 -9.80 -3.48
N LEU A 32 23.59 -9.82 -4.28
CA LEU A 32 22.72 -10.98 -4.47
C LEU A 32 23.19 -11.77 -5.69
N GLU A 33 23.63 -13.01 -5.48
CA GLU A 33 23.96 -13.94 -6.56
C GLU A 33 22.73 -14.79 -6.91
N ILE A 34 22.49 -14.95 -8.21
CA ILE A 34 21.35 -15.68 -8.74
C ILE A 34 21.87 -16.74 -9.68
N ALA A 35 21.94 -17.97 -9.19
CA ALA A 35 22.50 -19.11 -9.91
C ALA A 35 21.41 -20.05 -10.45
N GLY A 36 21.80 -20.95 -11.35
CA GLY A 36 20.92 -22.03 -11.84
C GLY A 36 19.90 -21.58 -12.90
N LEU A 37 20.03 -20.37 -13.43
CA LEU A 37 19.23 -19.92 -14.57
C LEU A 37 19.65 -20.65 -15.86
N SER A 38 18.69 -20.95 -16.73
CA SER A 38 19.01 -21.53 -18.04
C SER A 38 19.76 -20.51 -18.92
N LEU A 39 20.58 -21.00 -19.85
CA LEU A 39 21.29 -20.15 -20.83
C LEU A 39 20.36 -19.52 -21.89
N ALA A 40 19.08 -19.88 -21.91
CA ALA A 40 18.10 -19.19 -22.74
C ALA A 40 17.83 -17.77 -22.21
N GLN A 41 17.26 -16.91 -23.06
CA GLN A 41 16.84 -15.56 -22.65
C GLN A 41 16.00 -15.63 -21.36
N GLN A 42 16.41 -14.85 -20.36
CA GLN A 42 15.71 -14.69 -19.08
C GLN A 42 15.15 -13.28 -18.95
N THR A 43 13.96 -13.16 -18.37
CA THR A 43 13.49 -11.92 -17.78
C THR A 43 13.55 -12.07 -16.26
N ALA A 44 14.17 -11.09 -15.61
CA ALA A 44 14.37 -11.06 -14.18
C ALA A 44 13.76 -9.77 -13.60
N THR A 45 13.05 -9.89 -12.48
CA THR A 45 12.46 -8.76 -11.76
C THR A 45 12.93 -8.79 -10.32
N ILE A 46 13.40 -7.64 -9.84
CA ILE A 46 13.66 -7.37 -8.43
C ILE A 46 12.56 -6.44 -7.94
N THR A 47 11.90 -6.82 -6.86
CA THR A 47 10.82 -6.05 -6.24
C THR A 47 11.22 -5.76 -4.80
N LYS A 48 11.20 -4.49 -4.39
CA LYS A 48 11.19 -4.12 -2.98
C LYS A 48 9.82 -4.53 -2.41
N ILE A 49 9.80 -5.39 -1.39
CA ILE A 49 8.56 -5.99 -0.88
C ILE A 49 8.08 -5.37 0.43
N ASP A 50 8.95 -4.65 1.11
CA ASP A 50 8.66 -3.86 2.29
C ASP A 50 8.33 -2.39 1.94
N GLU A 51 7.79 -1.64 2.90
CA GLU A 51 7.30 -0.28 2.68
C GLU A 51 8.42 0.79 2.75
N SER A 52 8.08 2.02 2.36
CA SER A 52 9.04 3.13 2.32
C SER A 52 9.59 3.51 3.70
N SER A 53 8.83 3.28 4.77
CA SER A 53 9.26 3.60 6.14
C SER A 53 10.46 2.75 6.60
N GLU A 54 10.69 1.60 5.97
CA GLU A 54 11.84 0.73 6.24
C GLU A 54 13.14 1.27 5.62
N GLY A 55 13.05 2.28 4.75
CA GLY A 55 14.19 2.92 4.08
C GLY A 55 14.18 2.78 2.56
N SER A 56 15.18 3.41 1.93
CA SER A 56 15.38 3.40 0.48
C SER A 56 16.23 2.23 0.02
N LEU A 57 15.84 1.60 -1.09
CA LEU A 57 16.64 0.59 -1.79
C LEU A 57 17.41 1.22 -2.94
N ILE A 58 18.73 1.08 -2.94
CA ILE A 58 19.60 1.53 -4.04
C ILE A 58 20.15 0.30 -4.77
N VAL A 59 19.84 0.19 -6.07
CA VAL A 59 20.45 -0.82 -6.95
C VAL A 59 21.71 -0.24 -7.58
N ALA A 60 22.87 -0.63 -7.06
CA ALA A 60 24.17 -0.11 -7.52
C ALA A 60 24.55 -0.58 -8.93
N GLY A 61 24.05 -1.74 -9.35
CA GLY A 61 24.31 -2.28 -10.68
C GLY A 61 23.91 -3.75 -10.80
N PHE A 62 24.04 -4.27 -12.01
CA PHE A 62 23.82 -5.67 -12.33
C PHE A 62 25.09 -6.24 -12.96
N GLU A 63 25.47 -7.44 -12.56
CA GLU A 63 26.58 -8.19 -13.16
C GLU A 63 26.03 -9.48 -13.78
N LEU A 64 26.57 -9.86 -14.94
CA LEU A 64 26.26 -11.11 -15.62
C LEU A 64 27.51 -11.98 -15.67
N ASP A 65 27.31 -13.29 -15.74
CA ASP A 65 28.40 -14.24 -15.98
C ASP A 65 29.10 -13.98 -17.31
N LEU A 66 30.31 -14.54 -17.46
CA LEU A 66 31.11 -14.42 -18.66
C LEU A 66 30.32 -14.87 -19.91
N GLY A 67 30.15 -13.95 -20.86
CA GLY A 67 29.38 -14.19 -22.09
C GLY A 67 27.90 -13.81 -22.01
N GLY A 68 27.41 -13.44 -20.82
CA GLY A 68 26.09 -12.84 -20.64
C GLY A 68 26.00 -11.47 -21.30
N ARG A 69 24.79 -11.09 -21.72
CA ARG A 69 24.50 -9.77 -22.29
C ARG A 69 23.14 -9.27 -21.82
N PHE A 70 23.08 -8.01 -21.44
CA PHE A 70 21.79 -7.35 -21.22
C PHE A 70 21.08 -7.22 -22.56
N LEU A 71 19.80 -7.58 -22.56
CA LEU A 71 18.91 -7.35 -23.70
C LEU A 71 18.18 -6.01 -23.51
N PRO A 72 17.65 -5.41 -24.59
CA PRO A 72 16.80 -4.24 -24.46
C PRO A 72 15.65 -4.50 -23.48
N MET A 73 15.43 -3.57 -22.57
CA MET A 73 14.27 -3.62 -21.68
C MET A 73 12.97 -3.52 -22.50
N PRO A 74 11.88 -4.20 -22.08
CA PRO A 74 10.57 -3.95 -22.66
C PRO A 74 10.25 -2.44 -22.64
N ALA A 75 9.74 -1.92 -23.76
CA ALA A 75 9.50 -0.47 -23.92
C ALA A 75 8.39 0.08 -23.01
N ALA A 76 7.59 -0.79 -22.39
CA ALA A 76 6.51 -0.41 -21.50
C ALA A 76 6.52 -1.30 -20.24
N ALA A 77 6.12 -0.69 -19.11
CA ALA A 77 5.96 -1.38 -17.82
C ALA A 77 4.96 -2.55 -17.87
N SER A 78 4.12 -2.60 -18.90
CA SER A 78 3.25 -3.72 -19.24
C SER A 78 3.31 -3.96 -20.75
N PRO A 79 3.19 -5.21 -21.23
CA PRO A 79 3.04 -5.54 -22.65
C PRO A 79 1.90 -4.80 -23.35
N LEU A 80 0.87 -4.40 -22.60
CA LEU A 80 -0.33 -3.71 -23.11
C LEU A 80 -0.27 -2.19 -22.93
N GLY A 81 0.83 -1.64 -22.40
CA GLY A 81 0.97 -0.21 -22.13
C GLY A 81 0.06 0.32 -21.01
N ARG A 82 -0.59 -0.58 -20.26
CA ARG A 82 -1.48 -0.27 -19.13
C ARG A 82 -0.66 0.15 -17.91
N ARG A 83 -1.12 1.17 -17.22
CA ARG A 83 -0.48 1.81 -16.08
C ARG A 83 -1.54 2.23 -15.08
N MET A 84 -1.36 1.81 -13.84
CA MET A 84 -2.21 2.19 -12.71
C MET A 84 -1.37 2.75 -11.58
N GLU A 85 -1.93 3.71 -10.87
CA GLU A 85 -1.41 4.13 -9.57
C GLU A 85 -2.42 3.77 -8.50
N LEU A 86 -1.93 3.30 -7.36
CA LEU A 86 -2.74 3.16 -6.16
C LEU A 86 -2.12 3.97 -5.03
N LEU A 87 -2.94 4.84 -4.46
CA LEU A 87 -2.63 5.67 -3.30
C LEU A 87 -3.22 4.98 -2.07
N GLY A 88 -2.42 4.68 -1.06
CA GLY A 88 -2.92 3.93 0.09
C GLY A 88 -2.01 3.93 1.31
N ASP A 89 -2.40 3.13 2.28
CA ASP A 89 -1.75 2.97 3.57
C ASP A 89 -1.39 1.50 3.83
N SER A 90 -1.26 1.09 5.09
CA SER A 90 -0.90 -0.27 5.51
C SER A 90 -1.80 -1.35 4.90
N LEU A 91 -3.09 -1.06 4.67
CA LEU A 91 -4.04 -2.00 4.05
C LEU A 91 -3.79 -2.21 2.56
N SER A 92 -3.05 -1.30 1.92
CA SER A 92 -2.78 -1.31 0.48
C SER A 92 -1.36 -1.72 0.15
N ILE A 93 -0.39 -1.47 1.04
CA ILE A 93 1.02 -1.74 0.78
C ILE A 93 1.48 -3.15 1.19
N GLY A 94 0.56 -4.00 1.63
CA GLY A 94 0.84 -5.38 2.02
C GLY A 94 1.44 -5.51 3.42
N PHE A 95 1.23 -4.51 4.31
CA PHE A 95 1.66 -4.61 5.70
C PHE A 95 0.93 -5.77 6.37
N GLY A 96 1.70 -6.62 7.08
CA GLY A 96 1.15 -7.71 7.86
C GLY A 96 0.60 -8.89 7.06
N VAL A 97 0.73 -8.88 5.74
CA VAL A 97 0.09 -9.83 4.83
C VAL A 97 0.55 -11.27 5.03
N ILE A 98 1.78 -11.50 5.49
CA ILE A 98 2.31 -12.85 5.76
C ILE A 98 2.15 -13.29 7.22
N GLY A 99 1.53 -12.44 8.04
CA GLY A 99 1.12 -12.80 9.40
C GLY A 99 0.11 -13.94 9.40
N ILE A 100 0.13 -14.73 10.48
CA ILE A 100 -0.79 -15.86 10.66
C ILE A 100 -1.71 -15.54 11.86
N ASN A 101 -3.02 -15.72 11.68
CA ASN A 101 -4.05 -15.64 12.72
C ASN A 101 -4.10 -14.31 13.49
N GLY A 102 -3.90 -13.17 12.84
CA GLY A 102 -3.93 -11.87 13.54
C GLY A 102 -2.64 -11.54 14.30
N GLU A 103 -1.78 -12.53 14.53
CA GLU A 103 -0.64 -12.39 15.43
C GLU A 103 0.63 -11.92 14.73
N CYS A 104 1.44 -11.18 15.49
CA CYS A 104 2.82 -10.84 15.15
C CYS A 104 3.71 -11.47 16.23
N THR A 105 3.71 -12.80 16.38
CA THR A 105 4.50 -13.36 17.47
C THR A 105 5.99 -13.22 17.18
N LEU A 106 6.77 -12.95 18.22
CA LEU A 106 8.23 -13.09 18.19
C LEU A 106 8.65 -14.52 17.80
N THR A 107 7.77 -15.53 17.88
CA THR A 107 8.06 -16.90 17.45
C THR A 107 8.08 -17.06 15.93
N SER A 108 7.22 -16.34 15.19
CA SER A 108 7.38 -16.14 13.74
C SER A 108 8.62 -15.28 13.39
N CYS A 109 9.21 -14.63 14.40
CA CYS A 109 10.43 -13.82 14.33
C CYS A 109 11.57 -14.49 15.11
N SER A 110 12.02 -15.68 14.69
CA SER A 110 13.07 -16.44 15.37
C SER A 110 14.45 -15.73 15.33
N GLY A 111 14.63 -14.71 16.18
CA GLY A 111 15.93 -14.06 16.45
C GLY A 111 16.51 -13.21 15.31
N GLY A 112 15.68 -12.79 14.35
CA GLY A 112 16.08 -11.95 13.21
C GLY A 112 14.96 -10.99 12.79
N PRO A 113 15.21 -10.10 11.82
CA PRO A 113 14.29 -9.02 11.51
C PRO A 113 12.98 -9.52 10.90
N CYS A 114 11.90 -8.88 11.33
CA CYS A 114 10.51 -9.30 11.16
C CYS A 114 10.00 -8.94 9.75
N LEU A 115 10.17 -9.83 8.77
CA LEU A 115 9.44 -9.70 7.51
C LEU A 115 7.99 -10.09 7.77
N ILE A 116 7.10 -9.11 7.86
CA ILE A 116 5.64 -9.29 7.93
C ILE A 116 4.90 -8.67 6.74
N SER A 117 5.64 -8.00 5.85
CA SER A 117 5.09 -7.28 4.72
C SER A 117 5.55 -7.90 3.40
N ASP A 118 4.66 -8.01 2.42
CA ASP A 118 5.02 -8.33 1.05
C ASP A 118 4.07 -7.60 0.09
N ALA A 119 4.55 -6.49 -0.48
CA ALA A 119 3.79 -5.66 -1.41
C ALA A 119 3.27 -6.43 -2.63
N ARG A 120 3.88 -7.55 -3.02
CA ARG A 120 3.39 -8.37 -4.16
C ARG A 120 2.11 -9.12 -3.84
N LEU A 121 1.85 -9.38 -2.55
CA LEU A 121 0.65 -10.06 -2.08
C LEU A 121 -0.49 -9.08 -1.77
N SER A 122 -0.25 -7.79 -1.96
CA SER A 122 -1.25 -6.74 -1.72
C SER A 122 -2.31 -6.71 -2.83
N TYR A 123 -3.55 -6.34 -2.49
CA TYR A 123 -4.62 -6.24 -3.49
C TYR A 123 -4.28 -5.31 -4.67
N PRO A 124 -3.54 -4.18 -4.52
CA PRO A 124 -3.10 -3.36 -5.65
C PRO A 124 -2.21 -4.13 -6.63
N ALA A 125 -1.24 -4.90 -6.12
CA ALA A 125 -0.34 -5.69 -6.95
C ALA A 125 -1.08 -6.80 -7.70
N LEU A 126 -2.02 -7.47 -7.02
CA LEU A 126 -2.85 -8.52 -7.61
C LEU A 126 -3.80 -7.96 -8.68
N VAL A 127 -4.39 -6.78 -8.46
CA VAL A 127 -5.20 -6.08 -9.47
C VAL A 127 -4.35 -5.72 -10.70
N ALA A 128 -3.14 -5.20 -10.49
CA ALA A 128 -2.24 -4.87 -11.59
C ALA A 128 -1.84 -6.09 -12.41
N GLU A 129 -1.57 -7.22 -11.75
CA GLU A 129 -1.30 -8.50 -12.38
C GLU A 129 -2.48 -8.96 -13.25
N ASP A 130 -3.70 -9.01 -12.68
CA ASP A 130 -4.91 -9.43 -13.40
C ASP A 130 -5.26 -8.54 -14.61
N LEU A 131 -4.91 -7.27 -14.52
CA LEU A 131 -5.14 -6.28 -15.57
C LEU A 131 -3.98 -6.20 -16.56
N ASN A 132 -2.89 -6.93 -16.30
CA ASN A 132 -1.62 -6.83 -17.01
C ASN A 132 -1.20 -5.36 -17.15
N ALA A 133 -1.12 -4.66 -16.02
CA ALA A 133 -0.77 -3.25 -15.93
C ALA A 133 0.51 -3.06 -15.11
N GLY A 134 1.33 -2.08 -15.49
CA GLY A 134 2.35 -1.58 -14.57
C GLY A 134 1.68 -0.90 -13.38
N LEU A 135 2.27 -0.99 -12.19
CA LEU A 135 1.74 -0.40 -10.95
C LEU A 135 2.74 0.58 -10.35
N HIS A 136 2.25 1.77 -10.01
CA HIS A 136 2.85 2.62 -8.98
C HIS A 136 2.04 2.44 -7.69
N LEU A 137 2.67 1.89 -6.65
CA LEU A 137 2.06 1.71 -5.34
C LEU A 137 2.62 2.77 -4.39
N THR A 138 1.87 3.85 -4.22
CA THR A 138 2.28 5.01 -3.42
C THR A 138 1.58 4.94 -2.07
N GLY A 139 2.30 4.51 -1.03
CA GLY A 139 1.72 4.40 0.30
C GLY A 139 2.73 4.29 1.43
N TRP A 140 2.21 4.49 2.65
CA TRP A 140 2.97 4.48 3.89
C TRP A 140 2.04 4.01 5.01
N SER A 141 2.48 3.08 5.86
CA SER A 141 1.64 2.59 6.95
C SER A 141 1.19 3.71 7.88
N ALA A 142 -0.05 3.65 8.36
CA ALA A 142 -0.66 4.69 9.20
C ALA A 142 -0.81 6.09 8.57
N ALA A 143 -0.48 6.27 7.28
CA ALA A 143 -0.70 7.55 6.60
C ALA A 143 -2.19 7.91 6.55
N GLY A 144 -2.48 9.16 6.89
CA GLY A 144 -3.80 9.78 6.76
C GLY A 144 -3.72 11.08 5.96
N LEU A 145 -4.82 11.82 5.96
CA LEU A 145 -4.93 13.14 5.35
C LEU A 145 -4.66 14.27 6.35
N THR A 146 -4.87 14.01 7.63
CA THR A 146 -4.84 15.04 8.68
C THR A 146 -3.85 14.70 9.78
N ASN A 147 -3.37 15.74 10.46
CA ASN A 147 -2.49 15.61 11.62
C ASN A 147 -3.21 15.09 12.89
N GLY A 148 -4.48 14.69 12.82
CA GLY A 148 -5.28 14.32 13.99
C GLY A 148 -4.63 13.21 14.81
N ARG A 149 -4.12 12.17 14.14
CA ARG A 149 -3.43 11.06 14.78
C ARG A 149 -2.13 11.49 15.47
N ALA A 150 -1.30 12.26 14.77
CA ALA A 150 -0.05 12.79 15.34
C ALA A 150 -0.31 13.72 16.54
N ALA A 151 -1.35 14.56 16.47
CA ALA A 151 -1.76 15.43 17.56
C ALA A 151 -2.22 14.64 18.80
N ASN A 152 -2.97 13.55 18.58
CA ASN A 152 -3.38 12.68 19.68
C ASN A 152 -2.17 11.98 20.32
N TYR A 153 -1.27 11.41 19.53
CA TYR A 153 -0.07 10.76 20.08
C TYR A 153 0.83 11.74 20.83
N ALA A 154 0.94 12.99 20.36
CA ALA A 154 1.62 14.05 21.09
C ALA A 154 1.00 14.31 22.46
N GLN A 155 -0.33 14.33 22.54
CA GLN A 155 -1.05 14.48 23.80
C GLN A 155 -0.88 13.28 24.74
N LEU A 156 -0.97 12.05 24.22
CA LEU A 156 -0.91 10.81 25.01
C LEU A 156 0.48 10.51 25.55
N TYR A 157 1.51 10.79 24.76
CA TYR A 157 2.89 10.34 25.05
C TYR A 157 3.87 11.50 25.29
N GLY A 158 3.39 12.75 25.22
CA GLY A 158 4.15 13.93 25.61
C GLY A 158 5.33 14.30 24.70
N GLN A 159 5.44 13.71 23.50
CA GLN A 159 6.43 14.11 22.50
C GLN A 159 5.85 15.17 21.56
N PRO A 160 6.69 16.03 20.94
CA PRO A 160 6.23 16.97 19.92
C PRO A 160 5.49 16.27 18.78
N MET A 161 4.42 16.87 18.28
CA MET A 161 3.64 16.34 17.15
C MET A 161 4.52 16.03 15.93
N GLN A 162 5.54 16.84 15.68
CA GLN A 162 6.50 16.63 14.58
C GLN A 162 7.25 15.29 14.69
N THR A 163 7.46 14.77 15.89
CA THR A 163 8.07 13.45 16.08
C THR A 163 7.20 12.34 15.48
N TYR A 164 5.88 12.43 15.65
CA TYR A 164 4.95 11.45 15.09
C TYR A 164 4.74 11.64 13.60
N ILE A 165 4.68 12.90 13.13
CA ILE A 165 4.60 13.21 11.70
C ILE A 165 5.85 12.69 10.95
N ALA A 166 7.03 12.74 11.56
CA ALA A 166 8.25 12.22 10.94
C ALA A 166 8.26 10.69 10.82
N GLN A 167 7.53 9.98 11.68
CA GLN A 167 7.41 8.51 11.67
C GLN A 167 6.27 8.06 10.74
N ASP A 168 5.11 8.70 10.89
CA ASP A 168 3.86 8.39 10.21
C ASP A 168 3.38 9.65 9.46
N PRO A 169 4.01 9.99 8.32
CA PRO A 169 3.68 11.19 7.56
C PRO A 169 2.29 11.11 6.93
N ASN A 170 1.66 12.27 6.74
CA ASN A 170 0.46 12.35 5.93
C ASN A 170 0.80 12.15 4.45
N VAL A 171 -0.19 11.73 3.67
CA VAL A 171 0.01 11.40 2.25
C VAL A 171 0.59 12.55 1.43
N ASP A 172 0.22 13.80 1.73
CA ASP A 172 0.70 14.98 1.01
C ASP A 172 2.19 15.27 1.25
N GLN A 173 2.73 14.77 2.37
CA GLN A 173 4.13 14.99 2.71
C GLN A 173 5.06 14.13 1.85
N PHE A 174 4.63 12.93 1.45
CA PHE A 174 5.47 12.00 0.68
C PHE A 174 5.04 11.81 -0.79
N TYR A 175 3.80 12.13 -1.16
CA TYR A 175 3.30 11.91 -2.53
C TYR A 175 4.16 12.58 -3.62
N LEU A 176 4.67 13.79 -3.34
CA LEU A 176 5.48 14.55 -4.30
C LEU A 176 6.93 14.07 -4.39
N ARG A 177 7.34 13.10 -3.56
CA ARG A 177 8.74 12.68 -3.43
C ARG A 177 9.04 11.51 -4.36
N GLY A 178 10.23 11.54 -4.97
CA GLY A 178 10.74 10.39 -5.72
C GLY A 178 11.23 9.26 -4.80
N ASP A 179 11.64 9.62 -3.59
CA ASP A 179 11.97 8.74 -2.47
C ASP A 179 11.23 9.26 -1.24
N GLY A 180 10.29 8.46 -0.73
CA GLY A 180 9.44 8.84 0.40
C GLY A 180 10.21 9.28 1.64
N THR A 181 11.41 8.73 1.87
CA THR A 181 12.24 9.05 3.04
C THR A 181 13.10 10.30 2.84
N ASN A 182 13.32 10.72 1.59
CA ASN A 182 14.11 11.90 1.26
C ASN A 182 13.19 13.10 0.97
N ALA A 183 13.02 13.96 1.97
CA ALA A 183 12.19 15.16 1.89
C ALA A 183 12.62 16.18 0.82
N SER A 184 13.85 16.10 0.31
CA SER A 184 14.32 16.96 -0.79
C SER A 184 14.13 16.33 -2.18
N SER A 185 13.73 15.07 -2.25
CA SER A 185 13.47 14.40 -3.52
C SER A 185 12.14 14.87 -4.11
N VAL A 186 12.08 14.98 -5.44
CA VAL A 186 10.88 15.35 -6.18
C VAL A 186 10.64 14.30 -7.25
N TYR A 187 9.43 13.75 -7.29
CA TYR A 187 9.05 12.77 -8.29
C TYR A 187 8.77 13.45 -9.64
N ASN A 188 9.29 12.88 -10.72
CA ASN A 188 8.93 13.33 -12.07
C ASN A 188 7.64 12.67 -12.53
N PHE A 189 6.51 13.33 -12.28
CA PHE A 189 5.19 12.84 -12.70
C PHE A 189 5.06 12.63 -14.22
N SER A 190 5.86 13.29 -15.07
CA SER A 190 5.80 13.05 -16.51
C SER A 190 6.40 11.69 -16.92
N SER A 191 7.16 11.05 -16.04
CA SER A 191 7.80 9.75 -16.32
C SER A 191 6.83 8.56 -16.25
N TYR A 192 5.70 8.74 -15.55
CA TYR A 192 4.67 7.73 -15.41
C TYR A 192 3.28 8.36 -15.40
N GLN A 193 2.49 8.05 -16.42
CA GLN A 193 1.15 8.63 -16.61
C GLN A 193 0.11 7.50 -16.55
N PRO A 194 -0.47 7.22 -15.37
CA PRO A 194 -1.45 6.15 -15.22
C PRO A 194 -2.74 6.47 -15.98
N GLN A 195 -3.42 5.45 -16.50
CA GLN A 195 -4.78 5.64 -17.02
C GLN A 195 -5.84 5.51 -15.92
N VAL A 196 -5.49 4.91 -14.78
CA VAL A 196 -6.37 4.83 -13.60
C VAL A 196 -5.57 5.10 -12.33
N ILE A 197 -6.14 5.92 -11.45
CA ILE A 197 -5.65 6.18 -10.10
C ILE A 197 -6.70 5.67 -9.13
N VAL A 198 -6.32 4.77 -8.24
CA VAL A 198 -7.19 4.28 -7.17
C VAL A 198 -6.75 4.96 -5.87
N ASN A 199 -7.62 5.78 -5.27
CA ASN A 199 -7.35 6.45 -4.01
C ASN A 199 -8.04 5.71 -2.86
N ALA A 200 -7.25 5.02 -2.04
CA ALA A 200 -7.68 4.23 -0.89
C ALA A 200 -7.23 4.83 0.45
N ILE A 201 -6.73 6.07 0.48
CA ILE A 201 -6.27 6.75 1.69
C ILE A 201 -7.46 7.15 2.59
N GLY A 202 -7.19 7.27 3.90
CA GLY A 202 -7.99 8.09 4.81
C GLY A 202 -8.58 7.33 5.98
N ILE A 203 -8.46 6.00 6.02
CA ILE A 203 -8.97 5.19 7.12
C ILE A 203 -8.26 5.50 8.45
N ASN A 204 -6.96 5.81 8.39
CA ASN A 204 -6.15 6.13 9.57
C ASN A 204 -6.56 7.44 10.26
N ASP A 205 -7.28 8.34 9.57
CA ASP A 205 -7.86 9.53 10.19
C ASP A 205 -9.00 9.19 11.18
N PHE A 206 -9.53 7.96 11.11
CA PHE A 206 -10.61 7.46 11.97
C PHE A 206 -10.12 6.40 12.97
N HIS A 207 -8.91 5.88 12.80
CA HIS A 207 -8.24 4.97 13.73
C HIS A 207 -7.61 5.76 14.89
N ASP A 208 -7.77 5.25 16.12
CA ASP A 208 -7.13 5.76 17.34
C ASP A 208 -7.29 7.26 17.66
N SER A 209 -8.10 8.04 16.93
CA SER A 209 -8.18 9.49 17.06
C SER A 209 -9.53 9.95 17.63
N PRO A 210 -9.69 10.10 18.96
CA PRO A 210 -10.81 10.83 19.53
C PRO A 210 -10.45 12.32 19.77
N PRO A 211 -11.24 13.27 19.23
CA PRO A 211 -12.27 13.10 18.21
C PRO A 211 -11.68 13.00 16.79
N PRO A 212 -12.40 12.36 15.83
CA PRO A 212 -12.03 12.40 14.42
C PRO A 212 -12.00 13.86 13.92
N PRO A 213 -11.29 14.15 12.82
CA PRO A 213 -11.30 15.49 12.24
C PRO A 213 -12.74 15.93 11.91
N PRO A 214 -13.08 17.23 11.99
CA PRO A 214 -14.37 17.71 11.52
C PRO A 214 -14.61 17.32 10.06
N MET A 215 -15.84 16.88 9.73
CA MET A 215 -16.20 16.44 8.38
C MET A 215 -15.81 17.43 7.29
N ALA A 216 -16.10 18.72 7.48
CA ALA A 216 -15.75 19.74 6.50
C ALA A 216 -14.23 19.81 6.24
N THR A 217 -13.42 19.68 7.28
CA THR A 217 -11.96 19.68 7.18
C THR A 217 -11.46 18.45 6.44
N TRP A 218 -11.92 17.26 6.83
CA TRP A 218 -11.48 16.02 6.20
C TRP A 218 -11.92 15.94 4.73
N VAL A 219 -13.16 16.33 4.43
CA VAL A 219 -13.69 16.37 3.05
C VAL A 219 -12.89 17.36 2.18
N ALA A 220 -12.54 18.52 2.72
CA ALA A 220 -11.71 19.50 2.02
C ALA A 220 -10.32 18.92 1.72
N GLU A 221 -9.66 18.29 2.69
CA GLU A 221 -8.33 17.68 2.49
C GLU A 221 -8.37 16.48 1.54
N TYR A 222 -9.35 15.58 1.67
CA TYR A 222 -9.51 14.46 0.73
C TYR A 222 -9.72 14.96 -0.70
N THR A 223 -10.59 15.97 -0.87
CA THR A 223 -10.87 16.58 -2.17
C THR A 223 -9.61 17.23 -2.74
N ARG A 224 -8.92 18.07 -1.95
CA ARG A 224 -7.69 18.73 -2.36
C ARG A 224 -6.64 17.71 -2.79
N PHE A 225 -6.33 16.73 -1.93
CA PHE A 225 -5.32 15.71 -2.23
C PHE A 225 -5.67 14.90 -3.49
N THR A 226 -6.92 14.49 -3.64
CA THR A 226 -7.35 13.72 -4.82
C THR A 226 -7.24 14.55 -6.11
N LEU A 227 -7.49 15.87 -6.04
CA LEU A 227 -7.31 16.79 -7.16
C LEU A 227 -5.83 17.08 -7.45
N ASP A 228 -4.99 17.19 -6.43
CA ASP A 228 -3.54 17.37 -6.59
C ASP A 228 -2.89 16.13 -7.23
N ALA A 229 -3.39 14.94 -6.89
CA ALA A 229 -2.98 13.67 -7.50
C ALA A 229 -3.59 13.43 -8.89
N LEU A 230 -4.53 14.28 -9.34
CA LEU A 230 -5.22 14.07 -10.60
C LEU A 230 -4.25 14.27 -11.77
N ASN A 231 -3.98 13.16 -12.45
CA ASN A 231 -3.53 13.20 -13.83
C ASN A 231 -4.76 13.50 -14.71
N PRO A 232 -4.79 14.60 -15.50
CA PRO A 232 -5.95 14.96 -16.33
C PRO A 232 -6.40 13.86 -17.31
N SER A 233 -5.50 12.93 -17.65
CA SER A 233 -5.81 11.81 -18.53
C SER A 233 -6.38 10.59 -17.81
N ALA A 234 -6.17 10.47 -16.50
CA ALA A 234 -6.56 9.31 -15.70
C ALA A 234 -8.04 9.33 -15.30
N THR A 235 -8.59 8.13 -15.12
CA THR A 235 -9.82 7.91 -14.38
C THR A 235 -9.49 7.76 -12.90
N ILE A 236 -10.21 8.45 -12.01
CA ILE A 236 -10.03 8.33 -10.56
C ILE A 236 -11.09 7.41 -9.99
N VAL A 237 -10.65 6.42 -9.22
CA VAL A 237 -11.50 5.56 -8.39
C VAL A 237 -11.26 5.92 -6.93
N MET A 238 -12.24 6.55 -6.29
CA MET A 238 -12.30 6.66 -4.84
C MET A 238 -12.71 5.30 -4.28
N LEU A 239 -11.78 4.62 -3.60
CA LEU A 239 -11.98 3.30 -3.02
C LEU A 239 -12.35 3.44 -1.54
N GLN A 240 -13.58 3.05 -1.20
CA GLN A 240 -13.99 2.85 0.19
C GLN A 240 -13.83 1.37 0.56
N LEU A 241 -12.99 1.08 1.55
CA LEU A 241 -12.89 -0.26 2.11
C LEU A 241 -14.19 -0.59 2.87
N SER A 242 -14.61 -1.86 2.85
CA SER A 242 -15.85 -2.31 3.50
C SER A 242 -15.68 -2.43 5.01
N SER A 243 -16.79 -2.53 5.75
CA SER A 243 -16.72 -2.73 7.20
C SER A 243 -16.03 -4.06 7.46
N SER A 244 -16.52 -5.12 6.83
CA SER A 244 -15.96 -6.46 6.97
C SER A 244 -14.48 -6.53 6.59
N PHE A 245 -13.98 -5.70 5.67
CA PHE A 245 -12.58 -5.69 5.29
C PHE A 245 -11.69 -5.09 6.38
N VAL A 246 -12.17 -4.10 7.12
CA VAL A 246 -11.38 -3.32 8.09
C VAL A 246 -11.70 -3.66 9.54
N THR A 247 -12.82 -4.35 9.78
CA THR A 247 -13.21 -4.85 11.09
C THR A 247 -12.84 -6.33 11.24
N ALA A 248 -11.97 -6.65 12.20
CA ALA A 248 -11.60 -8.03 12.49
C ALA A 248 -12.77 -8.71 13.23
N TYR A 249 -13.39 -9.72 12.62
CA TYR A 249 -14.32 -10.64 13.28
C TYR A 249 -13.76 -12.05 13.19
N ASP A 250 -13.26 -12.60 14.31
CA ASP A 250 -12.99 -14.03 14.46
C ASP A 250 -14.01 -14.61 15.45
N PRO A 251 -15.06 -15.31 14.98
CA PRO A 251 -16.07 -15.92 15.85
C PRO A 251 -15.56 -17.15 16.63
N THR A 252 -14.33 -17.61 16.41
CA THR A 252 -13.80 -18.88 16.92
C THR A 252 -12.65 -18.75 17.92
N SER A 253 -12.13 -17.54 18.15
CA SER A 253 -11.00 -17.37 19.08
C SER A 253 -11.43 -17.52 20.54
N SER A 254 -10.89 -18.54 21.22
CA SER A 254 -11.09 -18.79 22.67
C SER A 254 -10.07 -18.07 23.58
N ASP A 255 -9.13 -17.31 23.01
CA ASP A 255 -8.21 -16.41 23.74
C ASP A 255 -8.80 -15.00 23.79
N PRO A 256 -8.53 -14.17 24.83
CA PRO A 256 -9.15 -12.86 24.94
C PRO A 256 -8.82 -12.03 23.68
N PRO A 257 -9.82 -11.38 23.09
CA PRO A 257 -9.80 -11.01 21.69
C PRO A 257 -8.76 -9.91 21.46
N GLN A 258 -7.63 -10.25 20.88
CA GLN A 258 -6.90 -9.31 20.03
C GLN A 258 -7.54 -9.32 18.63
N THR A 259 -8.87 -9.18 18.57
CA THR A 259 -9.54 -8.62 17.40
C THR A 259 -9.08 -7.17 17.32
N SER A 260 -7.89 -6.95 16.76
CA SER A 260 -7.41 -5.61 16.41
C SER A 260 -8.20 -5.15 15.18
N SER A 261 -9.49 -4.86 15.41
CA SER A 261 -10.33 -4.18 14.45
C SER A 261 -9.69 -2.84 14.15
N LEU A 262 -9.35 -2.56 12.89
CA LEU A 262 -8.70 -1.31 12.52
C LEU A 262 -9.65 -0.12 12.67
N LEU A 263 -10.96 -0.36 12.61
CA LEU A 263 -11.98 0.59 13.05
C LEU A 263 -13.05 -0.16 13.87
N ASP A 264 -13.58 0.47 14.91
CA ASP A 264 -14.84 0.05 15.53
C ASP A 264 -16.04 0.41 14.62
N PRO A 265 -17.25 -0.17 14.84
CA PRO A 265 -18.42 0.12 14.01
C PRO A 265 -18.81 1.62 13.94
N ASN A 266 -18.62 2.39 15.00
CA ASN A 266 -18.90 3.83 15.01
C ASN A 266 -17.84 4.61 14.24
N GLN A 267 -16.57 4.23 14.36
CA GLN A 267 -15.46 4.78 13.57
C GLN A 267 -15.69 4.51 12.08
N TYR A 268 -16.06 3.29 11.71
CA TYR A 268 -16.35 2.93 10.33
C TYR A 268 -17.57 3.69 9.78
N GLN A 269 -18.65 3.82 10.55
CA GLN A 269 -19.82 4.59 10.13
C GLN A 269 -19.45 6.05 9.81
N ARG A 270 -18.54 6.66 10.60
CA ARG A 270 -18.03 8.00 10.32
C ARG A 270 -17.18 8.04 9.06
N TYR A 271 -16.23 7.11 8.90
CA TYR A 271 -15.42 6.98 7.70
C TYR A 271 -16.29 6.88 6.43
N GLN A 272 -17.30 6.01 6.45
CA GLN A 272 -18.26 5.85 5.36
C GLN A 272 -18.98 7.16 5.03
N ALA A 273 -19.51 7.85 6.05
CA ALA A 273 -20.21 9.12 5.85
C ALA A 273 -19.29 10.20 5.25
N TYR A 274 -18.02 10.23 5.64
CA TYR A 274 -17.04 11.21 5.17
C TYR A 274 -16.61 10.93 3.72
N MET A 275 -16.37 9.66 3.37
CA MET A 275 -16.08 9.25 1.99
C MET A 275 -17.25 9.58 1.04
N GLN A 276 -18.49 9.33 1.46
CA GLN A 276 -19.68 9.70 0.70
C GLN A 276 -19.81 11.23 0.52
N ALA A 277 -19.53 12.01 1.57
CA ALA A 277 -19.54 13.47 1.51
C ALA A 277 -18.43 14.01 0.58
N ALA A 278 -17.24 13.41 0.60
CA ALA A 278 -16.15 13.76 -0.31
C ALA A 278 -16.51 13.46 -1.77
N TYR A 279 -17.08 12.28 -2.04
CA TYR A 279 -17.54 11.94 -3.39
C TYR A 279 -18.61 12.92 -3.88
N ALA A 280 -19.63 13.21 -3.06
CA ALA A 280 -20.67 14.19 -3.40
C ALA A 280 -20.09 15.59 -3.65
N THR A 281 -19.09 16.00 -2.86
CA THR A 281 -18.39 17.28 -3.05
C THR A 281 -17.67 17.30 -4.39
N MET A 282 -16.91 16.27 -4.73
CA MET A 282 -16.20 16.17 -6.00
C MET A 282 -17.15 16.07 -7.22
N GLN A 283 -18.31 15.41 -7.07
CA GLN A 283 -19.36 15.45 -8.09
C GLN A 283 -19.90 16.87 -8.28
N SER A 284 -20.11 17.62 -7.20
CA SER A 284 -20.60 19.01 -7.27
C SER A 284 -19.60 19.97 -7.93
N LEU A 285 -18.29 19.67 -7.80
CA LEU A 285 -17.21 20.38 -8.49
C LEU A 285 -17.05 19.98 -9.97
N GLY A 286 -17.81 18.98 -10.45
CA GLY A 286 -17.73 18.53 -11.84
C GLY A 286 -16.42 17.82 -12.19
N VAL A 287 -15.78 17.14 -11.22
CA VAL A 287 -14.53 16.42 -11.46
C VAL A 287 -14.75 15.34 -12.54
N PRO A 288 -14.03 15.41 -13.68
CA PRO A 288 -14.23 14.48 -14.77
C PRO A 288 -13.64 13.10 -14.44
N LYS A 289 -14.19 12.04 -15.05
CA LYS A 289 -13.71 10.66 -14.92
C LYS A 289 -13.54 10.19 -13.46
N LEU A 290 -14.44 10.64 -12.60
CA LEU A 290 -14.50 10.23 -11.20
C LEU A 290 -15.44 9.02 -11.04
N SER A 291 -15.05 8.05 -10.22
CA SER A 291 -15.89 6.93 -9.84
C SER A 291 -15.71 6.61 -8.35
N TYR A 292 -16.77 6.09 -7.76
CA TYR A 292 -16.79 5.65 -6.37
C TYR A 292 -17.00 4.14 -6.32
N PHE A 293 -16.12 3.42 -5.65
CA PHE A 293 -16.23 1.98 -5.48
C PHE A 293 -16.14 1.63 -4.00
N VAL A 294 -17.11 0.88 -3.52
CA VAL A 294 -17.11 0.33 -2.16
C VAL A 294 -16.81 -1.15 -2.28
N LEU A 295 -15.81 -1.64 -1.55
CA LEU A 295 -15.58 -3.09 -1.50
C LEU A 295 -16.84 -3.80 -0.99
N PRO A 296 -17.25 -4.92 -1.59
CA PRO A 296 -18.39 -5.68 -1.09
C PRO A 296 -18.13 -6.20 0.32
N GLU A 297 -19.16 -6.21 1.17
CA GLU A 297 -19.05 -6.78 2.53
C GLU A 297 -18.69 -8.28 2.52
N SER A 298 -18.93 -8.99 1.41
CA SER A 298 -18.50 -10.39 1.24
C SER A 298 -16.98 -10.57 1.15
N VAL A 299 -16.20 -9.49 0.95
CA VAL A 299 -14.75 -9.57 0.84
C VAL A 299 -14.08 -9.81 2.19
N GLY A 300 -14.71 -9.42 3.32
CA GLY A 300 -14.08 -9.43 4.64
C GLY A 300 -14.00 -10.77 5.38
N ASP A 301 -14.47 -11.86 4.77
CA ASP A 301 -14.47 -13.21 5.35
C ASP A 301 -13.14 -13.93 5.06
N PHE A 302 -12.11 -13.59 5.82
CA PHE A 302 -10.79 -14.22 5.72
C PHE A 302 -10.05 -14.24 7.07
N PRO A 303 -9.17 -15.23 7.29
CA PRO A 303 -8.22 -15.19 8.41
C PRO A 303 -7.35 -13.94 8.34
N ARG A 304 -7.08 -13.30 9.47
CA ARG A 304 -6.30 -12.04 9.48
C ARG A 304 -4.79 -12.31 9.43
N GLY A 305 -4.09 -11.39 8.76
CA GLY A 305 -2.66 -11.18 8.90
C GLY A 305 -2.34 -10.39 10.17
N CYS A 306 -1.12 -9.88 10.29
CA CYS A 306 -0.66 -9.18 11.48
C CYS A 306 -1.53 -7.97 11.85
N ILE A 307 -1.86 -7.81 13.13
CA ILE A 307 -2.58 -6.64 13.67
C ILE A 307 -3.90 -6.39 12.93
N GLY A 308 -4.63 -7.46 12.61
CA GLY A 308 -5.94 -7.36 11.95
C GLY A 308 -5.90 -7.00 10.46
N HIS A 309 -4.71 -6.89 9.86
CA HIS A 309 -4.56 -6.59 8.44
C HIS A 309 -5.00 -7.77 7.56
N PRO A 310 -5.31 -7.54 6.27
CA PRO A 310 -5.64 -8.60 5.33
C PRO A 310 -4.45 -9.53 5.11
N ASN A 311 -4.70 -10.84 5.23
CA ASN A 311 -3.76 -11.87 4.80
C ASN A 311 -3.79 -11.99 3.24
N PRO A 312 -3.11 -12.98 2.61
CA PRO A 312 -3.13 -13.10 1.16
C PRO A 312 -4.53 -13.41 0.60
N GLN A 313 -5.35 -14.16 1.34
CA GLN A 313 -6.74 -14.46 0.94
C GLN A 313 -7.59 -13.18 0.89
N GLY A 314 -7.51 -12.33 1.91
CA GLY A 314 -8.25 -11.05 1.93
C GLY A 314 -7.82 -10.10 0.83
N ASN A 315 -6.51 -9.98 0.58
CA ASN A 315 -6.00 -9.19 -0.53
C ASN A 315 -6.45 -9.72 -1.90
N ARG A 316 -6.43 -11.05 -2.09
CA ARG A 316 -6.95 -11.67 -3.32
C ARG A 316 -8.44 -11.43 -3.51
N ALA A 317 -9.25 -11.55 -2.45
CA ALA A 317 -10.68 -11.28 -2.52
C ALA A 317 -10.98 -9.81 -2.86
N ALA A 318 -10.22 -8.86 -2.30
CA ALA A 318 -10.34 -7.44 -2.65
C ALA A 318 -9.96 -7.20 -4.12
N ALA A 319 -8.90 -7.85 -4.61
CA ALA A 319 -8.51 -7.78 -6.01
C ALA A 319 -9.57 -8.39 -6.94
N ASP A 320 -10.16 -9.54 -6.59
CA ASP A 320 -11.24 -10.18 -7.36
C ASP A 320 -12.48 -9.29 -7.49
N ALA A 321 -12.76 -8.45 -6.48
CA ALA A 321 -13.84 -7.48 -6.53
C ALA A 321 -13.48 -6.23 -7.36
N LEU A 322 -12.26 -5.71 -7.21
CA LEU A 322 -11.84 -4.44 -7.82
C LEU A 322 -11.43 -4.57 -9.30
N THR A 323 -10.75 -5.66 -9.67
CA THR A 323 -10.31 -5.96 -11.05
C THR A 323 -11.45 -5.84 -12.08
N PRO A 324 -12.60 -6.54 -11.94
CA PRO A 324 -13.68 -6.46 -12.93
C PRO A 324 -14.29 -5.06 -13.01
N PHE A 325 -14.37 -4.35 -11.88
CA PHE A 325 -14.85 -2.97 -11.85
C PHE A 325 -13.94 -2.03 -12.66
N ILE A 326 -12.62 -2.06 -12.42
CA ILE A 326 -11.67 -1.24 -13.18
C ILE A 326 -11.71 -1.62 -14.66
N ARG A 327 -11.71 -2.93 -14.97
CA ARG A 327 -11.77 -3.44 -16.34
C ARG A 327 -12.94 -2.86 -17.11
N GLN A 328 -14.14 -2.89 -16.52
CA GLN A 328 -15.35 -2.33 -17.10
C GLN A 328 -15.28 -0.81 -17.21
N LEU A 329 -14.77 -0.13 -16.18
CA LEU A 329 -14.76 1.33 -16.10
C LEU A 329 -13.90 1.99 -17.19
N ILE A 330 -12.74 1.41 -17.52
CA ILE A 330 -11.77 2.02 -18.45
C ILE A 330 -11.53 1.19 -19.72
N GLY A 331 -12.23 0.07 -19.90
CA GLY A 331 -12.17 -0.75 -21.12
C GLY A 331 -10.86 -1.52 -21.30
N TRP A 332 -10.36 -2.10 -20.20
CA TRP A 332 -9.20 -3.00 -20.22
C TRP A 332 -9.59 -4.47 -20.42
#